data_AF-A0A844FVU3-F1
#
_entry.id   AF-A0A844FVU3-F1
#
_cell.length_a   1.000
_cell.length_b   1.000
_cell.length_c   1.000
_cell.angle_alpha   90.00
_cell.angle_beta   90.00
_cell.angle_gamma   90.00
#
_symmetry.space_group_name_H-M   'P 1'
#
loop_
_entity.id
_entity.type
_entity.pdbx_description
1 polymer ?
#
loop_
_entity_poly.entity_id
_entity_poly.type
_entity_poly.pdbx_seq_one_letter_code
_entity_poly.pdbx_strand_id
1 'polypeptide(L)'
;MMKMLKKNKGFTLIEIIVVIVILAVLMAVAVPSVMSYIKEGNNAKYETVARGAMVNAQVQLAKAETSGSTTTEAMAEAVSLTNKDSGDITVVSITPTYKSGTTDEVKDYVVIMHTTDKPSEQKTATVTVNKKVTLSD
;
A
#
# COMPACT_ATOMS: atom_id res chain seq x y z
N MET A 1 31.68 58.60 25.15
CA MET A 1 31.45 57.28 24.53
C MET A 1 30.21 57.36 23.65
N MET A 2 30.36 57.30 22.33
CA MET A 2 29.23 57.35 21.39
C MET A 2 28.70 55.94 21.13
N LYS A 3 27.46 55.67 21.53
CA LYS A 3 26.83 54.35 21.39
C LYS A 3 26.20 54.25 20.00
N MET A 4 26.80 53.47 19.11
CA MET A 4 26.29 53.26 17.75
C MET A 4 24.99 52.45 17.79
N LEU A 5 23.87 53.04 17.36
CA LEU A 5 22.63 52.29 17.14
C LEU A 5 22.77 51.43 15.87
N LYS A 6 22.70 50.10 16.02
CA LYS A 6 22.65 49.17 14.89
C LYS A 6 21.38 49.40 14.07
N LYS A 7 21.52 49.67 12.77
CA LYS A 7 20.41 49.69 11.80
C LYS A 7 19.91 48.26 11.59
N ASN A 8 18.75 47.92 12.13
CA ASN A 8 18.04 46.69 11.80
C ASN A 8 17.48 46.84 10.38
N LYS A 9 18.07 46.15 9.40
CA LYS A 9 17.48 46.03 8.06
C LYS A 9 16.31 45.05 8.15
N GLY A 10 15.08 45.58 8.17
CA GLY A 10 13.86 44.78 8.07
C GLY A 10 13.66 44.29 6.64
N PHE A 11 13.02 43.13 6.51
CA PHE A 11 12.55 42.57 5.24
C PHE A 11 11.41 43.44 4.69
N THR A 12 11.36 43.70 3.39
CA THR A 12 10.27 44.51 2.81
C THR A 12 9.03 43.66 2.58
N LEU A 13 7.84 44.27 2.69
CA LEU A 13 6.58 43.58 2.40
C LEU A 13 6.53 43.07 0.96
N ILE A 14 7.11 43.82 0.03
CA ILE A 14 7.16 43.43 -1.39
C ILE A 14 7.99 42.17 -1.61
N GLU A 15 9.11 41.99 -0.88
CA GLU A 15 9.93 40.78 -0.98
C GLU A 15 9.17 39.54 -0.52
N ILE A 16 8.32 39.63 0.51
CA ILE A 16 7.48 38.49 0.92
C ILE A 16 6.39 38.20 -0.11
N ILE A 17 5.75 39.24 -0.67
CA ILE A 17 4.66 39.07 -1.63
C ILE A 17 5.14 38.37 -2.91
N VAL A 18 6.29 38.78 -3.45
CA VAL A 18 6.83 38.14 -4.66
C VAL A 18 7.19 36.67 -4.41
N VAL A 19 7.76 36.36 -3.24
CA VAL A 19 8.12 34.99 -2.88
C VAL A 19 6.89 34.09 -2.75
N ILE A 20 5.83 34.53 -2.06
CA ILE A 20 4.61 33.71 -1.93
C ILE A 20 3.92 33.49 -3.27
N VAL A 21 3.97 34.46 -4.20
CA VAL A 21 3.40 34.31 -5.55
C VAL A 21 4.15 33.23 -6.33
N ILE A 22 5.49 33.25 -6.30
CA ILE A 22 6.29 32.21 -6.96
C ILE A 22 6.02 30.84 -6.31
N LEU A 23 5.99 30.76 -4.98
CA LEU A 23 5.66 29.52 -4.27
C LEU A 23 4.26 28.99 -4.60
N ALA A 24 3.27 29.87 -4.78
CA ALA A 24 1.92 29.47 -5.16
C ALA A 24 1.89 28.81 -6.54
N VAL A 25 2.60 29.38 -7.53
CA VAL A 25 2.70 28.80 -8.87
C VAL A 25 3.43 27.46 -8.85
N LEU A 26 4.52 27.35 -8.08
CA LEU A 26 5.25 26.08 -7.94
C LEU A 26 4.41 25.02 -7.25
N MET A 27 3.70 25.36 -6.17
CA MET A 27 2.82 24.44 -5.45
C MET A 27 1.68 23.92 -6.33
N ALA A 28 1.12 24.74 -7.22
CA ALA A 28 0.06 24.32 -8.13
C ALA A 28 0.46 23.12 -9.03
N VAL A 29 1.73 23.02 -9.40
CA VAL A 29 2.25 21.89 -10.22
C VAL A 29 2.86 20.79 -9.34
N ALA A 30 3.57 21.17 -8.27
CA ALA A 30 4.27 20.23 -7.41
C ALA A 30 3.32 19.32 -6.61
N VAL A 31 2.24 19.88 -6.05
CA VAL A 31 1.30 19.12 -5.20
C VAL A 31 0.64 17.95 -5.93
N PRO A 32 -0.01 18.10 -7.11
CA PRO A 32 -0.63 16.97 -7.80
C PRO A 32 0.39 15.92 -8.24
N SER A 33 1.58 16.35 -8.66
CA SER A 33 2.67 15.46 -9.05
C SER A 33 3.11 14.57 -7.88
N VAL A 34 3.43 15.17 -6.73
CA VAL A 34 3.81 14.44 -5.51
C VAL A 34 2.68 13.52 -5.05
N MET A 35 1.43 13.95 -5.11
CA MET A 35 0.29 13.11 -4.74
C MET A 35 0.18 11.86 -5.63
N SER A 36 0.42 11.99 -6.93
CA SER A 36 0.44 10.85 -7.86
C SER A 36 1.58 9.88 -7.54
N TYR A 37 2.77 10.38 -7.24
CA TYR A 37 3.91 9.53 -6.85
C TYR A 37 3.66 8.75 -5.56
N ILE A 38 3.02 9.39 -4.57
CA ILE A 38 2.63 8.71 -3.32
C ILE A 38 1.60 7.61 -3.60
N LYS A 39 0.60 7.88 -4.45
CA LYS A 39 -0.41 6.88 -4.84
C LYS A 39 0.22 5.67 -5.54
N GLU A 40 1.15 5.91 -6.46
CA GLU A 40 1.86 4.84 -7.17
C GLU A 40 2.73 4.02 -6.21
N GLY A 41 3.46 4.69 -5.32
CA GLY A 41 4.25 4.02 -4.27
C GLY A 41 3.38 3.16 -3.35
N ASN A 42 2.21 3.65 -2.96
CA ASN A 42 1.25 2.87 -2.16
C ASN A 42 0.72 1.67 -2.93
N ASN A 43 0.36 1.83 -4.21
CA ASN A 43 -0.05 0.71 -5.06
C ASN A 43 1.05 -0.35 -5.20
N ALA A 44 2.30 0.05 -5.37
CA ALA A 44 3.44 -0.87 -5.44
C ALA A 44 3.64 -1.65 -4.13
N LYS A 45 3.41 -1.01 -2.97
CA LYS A 45 3.42 -1.69 -1.67
C LYS A 45 2.31 -2.75 -1.59
N TYR A 46 1.08 -2.39 -1.95
CA TYR A 46 -0.04 -3.33 -1.99
C TYR A 46 0.21 -4.50 -2.94
N GLU A 47 0.78 -4.26 -4.11
CA GLU A 47 1.14 -5.32 -5.05
C GLU A 47 2.18 -6.27 -4.45
N THR A 48 3.19 -5.74 -3.77
CA THR A 48 4.24 -6.54 -3.14
C THR A 48 3.68 -7.43 -2.03
N VAL A 49 2.85 -6.86 -1.15
CA VAL A 49 2.19 -7.60 -0.06
C VAL A 49 1.23 -8.65 -0.63
N ALA A 50 0.45 -8.33 -1.65
CA ALA A 50 -0.46 -9.28 -2.29
C ALA A 50 0.28 -10.46 -2.94
N ARG A 51 1.47 -10.23 -3.53
CA ARG A 51 2.32 -11.31 -4.05
C ARG A 51 2.86 -12.19 -2.92
N GLY A 52 3.31 -11.60 -1.82
CA GLY A 52 3.72 -12.34 -0.63
C GLY A 52 2.58 -13.18 -0.04
N ALA A 53 1.37 -12.61 0.05
CA ALA A 53 0.14 -13.30 0.43
C ALA A 53 -0.14 -14.52 -0.45
N MET A 54 -0.01 -14.39 -1.77
CA MET A 54 -0.19 -15.50 -2.70
C MET A 54 0.82 -16.63 -2.47
N VAL A 55 2.10 -16.29 -2.25
CA VAL A 55 3.16 -17.29 -2.01
C VAL A 55 2.90 -18.03 -0.69
N ASN A 56 2.61 -17.30 0.39
CA ASN A 56 2.30 -17.90 1.67
C ASN A 56 1.04 -18.77 1.59
N ALA A 57 0.00 -18.33 0.89
CA ALA A 57 -1.21 -19.10 0.69
C ALA A 57 -0.97 -20.40 -0.09
N GLN A 58 -0.14 -20.39 -1.13
CA GLN A 58 0.23 -21.61 -1.86
C GLN A 58 0.99 -22.60 -0.97
N VAL A 59 1.96 -22.13 -0.19
CA VAL A 59 2.73 -22.97 0.73
C VAL A 59 1.82 -23.59 1.79
N GLN A 60 0.90 -22.81 2.35
CA GLN A 60 0.00 -23.29 3.38
C GLN A 60 -1.08 -24.23 2.83
N LEU A 61 -1.57 -23.99 1.61
CA LEU A 61 -2.51 -24.90 0.95
C LEU A 61 -1.86 -26.26 0.64
N ALA A 62 -0.62 -26.28 0.13
CA ALA A 62 0.12 -27.52 -0.11
C ALA A 62 0.42 -28.28 1.21
N LYS A 63 0.68 -27.57 2.30
CA LYS A 63 0.81 -28.20 3.62
C LYS A 63 -0.52 -28.77 4.13
N ALA A 64 -1.64 -28.11 3.84
CA ALA A 64 -2.96 -28.57 4.26
C ALA A 64 -3.31 -29.92 3.64
N GLU A 65 -2.95 -30.15 2.37
CA GLU A 65 -3.14 -31.42 1.67
C GLU A 65 -2.46 -32.61 2.36
N THR A 66 -1.33 -32.39 3.02
CA THR A 66 -0.56 -33.45 3.70
C THR A 66 -0.85 -33.56 5.19
N SER A 67 -1.29 -32.48 5.83
CA SER A 67 -1.55 -32.40 7.27
C SER A 67 -3.01 -32.61 7.65
N GLY A 68 -3.93 -32.63 6.69
CA GLY A 68 -5.38 -32.73 6.93
C GLY A 68 -6.01 -31.44 7.46
N SER A 69 -5.30 -30.31 7.40
CA SER A 69 -5.84 -28.99 7.78
C SER A 69 -6.85 -28.52 6.73
N THR A 70 -7.83 -27.73 7.16
CA THR A 70 -8.79 -27.11 6.24
C THR A 70 -8.16 -25.98 5.44
N THR A 71 -8.72 -25.69 4.26
CA THR A 71 -8.35 -24.51 3.47
C THR A 71 -8.46 -23.21 4.27
N THR A 72 -9.46 -23.11 5.16
CA THR A 72 -9.65 -21.93 6.02
C THR A 72 -8.49 -21.74 7.00
N GLU A 73 -8.04 -22.81 7.66
CA GLU A 73 -6.90 -22.76 8.59
C GLU A 73 -5.60 -22.43 7.87
N ALA A 74 -5.39 -23.02 6.69
CA ALA A 74 -4.24 -22.73 5.84
C ALA A 74 -4.17 -21.24 5.47
N MET A 75 -5.30 -20.65 5.10
CA MET A 75 -5.39 -19.24 4.73
C MET A 75 -5.24 -18.31 5.94
N ALA A 76 -5.76 -18.68 7.11
CA ALA A 76 -5.55 -17.91 8.34
C ALA A 76 -4.06 -17.84 8.73
N GLU A 77 -3.34 -18.95 8.61
CA GLU A 77 -1.89 -19.00 8.84
C GLU A 77 -1.14 -18.18 7.78
N ALA A 78 -1.55 -18.26 6.51
CA ALA A 78 -0.95 -17.45 5.44
C ALA A 78 -1.11 -15.95 5.69
N VAL A 79 -2.29 -15.51 6.16
CA VAL A 79 -2.54 -14.11 6.56
C VAL A 79 -1.59 -13.69 7.70
N SER A 80 -1.48 -14.52 8.73
CA SER A 80 -0.59 -14.27 9.88
C SER A 80 0.87 -14.13 9.44
N LEU A 81 1.34 -15.02 8.57
CA LEU A 81 2.70 -14.99 8.04
C LEU A 81 2.95 -13.75 7.18
N THR A 82 2.01 -13.40 6.30
CA THR A 82 2.17 -12.21 5.46
C THR A 82 2.23 -10.94 6.30
N ASN A 83 1.38 -10.82 7.32
CA ASN A 83 1.35 -9.64 8.19
C ASN A 83 2.64 -9.40 8.97
N LYS A 84 3.51 -10.41 9.15
CA LYS A 84 4.83 -10.22 9.79
C LYS A 84 5.76 -9.33 8.98
N ASP A 85 5.64 -9.34 7.66
CA ASP A 85 6.55 -8.64 6.74
C ASP A 85 5.84 -7.52 5.93
N SER A 86 4.61 -7.16 6.29
CA SER A 86 3.77 -6.24 5.49
C SER A 86 3.89 -4.75 5.85
N GLY A 87 4.72 -4.39 6.84
CA GLY A 87 4.89 -3.00 7.28
C GLY A 87 3.58 -2.35 7.73
N ASP A 88 3.22 -1.22 7.12
CA ASP A 88 1.98 -0.48 7.44
C ASP A 88 0.72 -1.06 6.75
N ILE A 89 0.85 -2.13 5.97
CA ILE A 89 -0.27 -2.82 5.33
C ILE A 89 -0.67 -4.01 6.20
N THR A 90 -1.96 -4.13 6.47
CA THR A 90 -2.55 -5.29 7.13
C THR A 90 -3.41 -6.06 6.14
N VAL A 91 -3.12 -7.34 5.99
CA VAL A 91 -3.96 -8.32 5.27
C VAL A 91 -5.07 -8.78 6.20
N VAL A 92 -6.32 -8.60 5.74
CA VAL A 92 -7.54 -9.00 6.45
C VAL A 92 -7.88 -10.45 6.12
N SER A 93 -7.82 -10.81 4.84
CA SER A 93 -8.15 -12.16 4.39
C SER A 93 -7.45 -12.48 3.07
N ILE A 94 -7.16 -13.76 2.88
CA ILE A 94 -6.74 -14.33 1.60
C ILE A 94 -7.77 -15.40 1.25
N THR A 95 -8.33 -15.36 0.05
CA THR A 95 -9.34 -16.31 -0.42
C THR A 95 -8.92 -16.89 -1.77
N PRO A 96 -8.64 -18.20 -1.88
CA PRO A 96 -8.43 -18.83 -3.18
C PRO A 96 -9.76 -18.90 -3.94
N THR A 97 -9.68 -18.67 -5.24
CA THR A 97 -10.76 -18.91 -6.20
C THR A 97 -10.30 -19.97 -7.17
N TYR A 98 -11.20 -20.86 -7.55
CA TYR A 98 -10.86 -22.03 -8.36
C TYR A 98 -11.32 -21.85 -9.80
N LYS A 99 -10.72 -22.61 -10.72
CA LYS A 99 -11.21 -22.65 -12.09
C LYS A 99 -12.65 -23.19 -12.12
N SER A 100 -13.44 -22.69 -13.07
CA SER A 100 -14.83 -23.12 -13.22
C SER A 100 -14.87 -24.63 -13.50
N GLY A 101 -15.64 -25.35 -12.69
CA GLY A 101 -15.80 -26.80 -12.81
C GLY A 101 -14.79 -27.64 -12.03
N THR A 102 -13.88 -27.05 -11.26
CA THR A 102 -12.95 -27.79 -10.37
C THR A 102 -12.85 -27.13 -8.98
N THR A 103 -12.53 -27.92 -7.95
CA THR A 103 -12.26 -27.45 -6.57
C THR A 103 -10.79 -27.50 -6.19
N ASP A 104 -9.96 -28.07 -7.06
CA ASP A 104 -8.58 -28.43 -6.71
C ASP A 104 -7.56 -27.57 -7.46
N GLU A 105 -7.98 -26.85 -8.50
CA GLU A 105 -7.10 -25.99 -9.29
C GLU A 105 -7.38 -24.50 -9.02
N VAL A 106 -6.53 -23.89 -8.19
CA VAL A 106 -6.62 -22.46 -7.86
C VAL A 106 -6.31 -21.61 -9.10
N LYS A 107 -7.22 -20.69 -9.41
CA LYS A 107 -7.13 -19.70 -10.50
C LYS A 107 -6.55 -18.38 -10.01
N ASP A 108 -7.18 -17.79 -8.99
CA ASP A 108 -6.81 -16.49 -8.44
C ASP A 108 -6.83 -16.50 -6.91
N TYR A 109 -6.03 -15.66 -6.28
CA TYR A 109 -6.13 -15.34 -4.85
C TYR A 109 -6.68 -13.93 -4.69
N VAL A 110 -7.80 -13.81 -3.98
CA VAL A 110 -8.38 -12.52 -3.59
C VAL A 110 -7.84 -12.16 -2.22
N VAL A 111 -7.12 -11.04 -2.13
CA VAL A 111 -6.47 -10.54 -0.92
C VAL A 111 -7.12 -9.21 -0.55
N ILE A 112 -7.69 -9.14 0.65
CA ILE A 112 -8.27 -7.90 1.19
C ILE A 112 -7.26 -7.30 2.15
N MET A 113 -6.91 -6.04 1.96
CA MET A 113 -5.89 -5.34 2.72
C MET A 113 -6.38 -3.96 3.14
N HIS A 114 -5.79 -3.38 4.18
CA HIS A 114 -5.91 -1.96 4.51
C HIS A 114 -4.58 -1.43 5.03
N THR A 115 -4.43 -0.12 5.15
CA THR A 115 -3.33 0.42 5.94
C THR A 115 -3.69 0.49 7.43
N THR A 116 -2.70 0.35 8.30
CA THR A 116 -2.90 0.36 9.76
C THR A 116 -3.59 1.64 10.25
N ASP A 117 -3.38 2.77 9.57
CA ASP A 117 -4.01 4.05 9.89
C ASP A 117 -5.45 4.19 9.38
N LYS A 118 -5.90 3.35 8.44
CA LYS A 118 -7.24 3.42 7.83
C LYS A 118 -7.90 2.04 7.68
N PRO A 119 -8.30 1.39 8.79
CA PRO A 119 -8.87 0.04 8.75
C PRO A 119 -10.22 -0.06 8.01
N SER A 120 -10.94 1.07 7.87
CA SER A 120 -12.20 1.15 7.12
C SER A 120 -12.02 1.27 5.61
N GLU A 121 -10.84 1.66 5.14
CA GLU A 121 -10.52 1.78 3.71
C GLU A 121 -9.83 0.49 3.25
N GLN A 122 -10.64 -0.47 2.83
CA GLN A 122 -10.13 -1.73 2.30
C GLN A 122 -9.77 -1.60 0.83
N LYS A 123 -8.71 -2.30 0.45
CA LYS A 123 -8.28 -2.46 -0.93
C LYS A 123 -8.24 -3.94 -1.27
N THR A 124 -8.83 -4.29 -2.40
CA THR A 124 -8.88 -5.67 -2.88
C THR A 124 -7.82 -5.88 -3.95
N ALA A 125 -6.93 -6.84 -3.74
CA ALA A 125 -5.99 -7.31 -4.76
C ALA A 125 -6.42 -8.70 -5.24
N THR A 126 -6.56 -8.85 -6.55
CA THR A 126 -6.69 -10.17 -7.18
C THR A 126 -5.34 -10.55 -7.77
N VAL A 127 -4.78 -11.66 -7.32
CA VAL A 127 -3.52 -12.21 -7.81
C VAL A 127 -3.82 -13.48 -8.58
N THR A 128 -3.79 -13.38 -9.92
CA THR A 128 -3.94 -14.56 -10.77
C THR A 128 -2.66 -15.37 -10.77
N VAL A 129 -2.78 -16.68 -10.54
CA VAL A 129 -1.63 -17.60 -10.53
C VAL A 129 -0.88 -17.51 -11.86
N ASN A 130 0.44 -17.34 -11.80
CA ASN A 130 1.33 -17.16 -12.96
C ASN A 130 1.00 -15.94 -13.85
N LYS A 131 0.27 -14.94 -13.34
CA LYS A 131 -0.08 -13.71 -14.07
C LYS A 131 0.07 -12.46 -13.18
N LYS A 132 -0.34 -11.31 -13.72
CA LYS A 132 -0.21 -9.98 -13.10
C LYS A 132 -1.20 -9.81 -11.92
N VAL A 133 -0.83 -9.00 -10.93
CA VAL A 133 -1.71 -8.56 -9.83
C VAL A 133 -2.61 -7.42 -10.32
N THR A 134 -3.89 -7.46 -9.96
CA THR A 134 -4.84 -6.37 -10.23
C THR A 134 -5.41 -5.84 -8.92
N LEU A 135 -5.29 -4.53 -8.69
CA LEU A 135 -5.82 -3.85 -7.51
C LEU A 135 -7.18 -3.20 -7.84
N SER A 136 -8.08 -3.19 -6.87
CA SER A 136 -9.39 -2.55 -6.92
C SER A 136 -9.68 -1.91 -5.57
N ASP A 137 -10.25 -0.71 -5.61
CA ASP A 137 -10.70 0.03 -4.43
C ASP A 137 -12.09 -0.47 -3.98
#